data_AF-A0AAD9N0W1-F1
#
_entry.id   AF-A0AAD9N0W1-F1
#
_cell.length_a   1.000
_cell.length_b   1.000
_cell.length_c   1.000
_cell.angle_alpha   90.00
_cell.angle_beta   90.00
_cell.angle_gamma   90.00
#
_symmetry.space_group_name_H-M   'P 1'
#
loop_
_entity.id
_entity.type
_entity.pdbx_description
1 polymer ?
#
loop_
_entity_poly.entity_id
_entity_poly.type
_entity_poly.pdbx_seq_one_letter_code
_entity_poly.pdbx_strand_id
1 'polypeptide(L)'
;MPRGAERLINNMTNDVRIDYDNDWKMITMFIGGNDLCAYCEDPEYYSPSEYVTWIREALDMLQDQVPRAFVNLVPMMDVTPIHSVFFHVNNTNYTEEPTWEGLYPWMCHLIHLGFCRCIMNETGRLMIKRVQQDYFYGLNELIESGRYDIKDDFTVILQPHLKDQQMLVDLTPVGQKPYSADPDQTPGYICPTEKNPYLFTYDNSAVSGSERHSFSWTLFTWILFLVTIYSS
;
A
#
# COMPACT_ATOMS: atom_id res chain seq x y z
N MET A 1 -9.34 -5.25 11.22
CA MET A 1 -8.56 -6.24 10.43
C MET A 1 -9.09 -7.69 10.50
N PRO A 2 -9.68 -8.19 11.61
CA PRO A 2 -10.16 -9.58 11.72
C PRO A 2 -11.11 -10.05 10.60
N ARG A 3 -12.02 -9.19 10.14
CA ARG A 3 -12.92 -9.48 8.99
C ARG A 3 -12.17 -9.87 7.71
N GLY A 4 -10.94 -9.36 7.52
CA GLY A 4 -10.10 -9.73 6.38
C GLY A 4 -9.64 -11.18 6.47
N ALA A 5 -9.25 -11.63 7.66
CA ALA A 5 -8.88 -13.01 7.94
C ALA A 5 -10.11 -13.94 7.83
N GLU A 6 -11.26 -13.56 8.40
CA GLU A 6 -12.52 -14.31 8.25
C GLU A 6 -12.87 -14.55 6.78
N ARG A 7 -12.80 -13.50 5.96
CA ARG A 7 -13.11 -13.60 4.54
C ARG A 7 -12.11 -14.49 3.81
N LEU A 8 -10.82 -14.42 4.15
CA LEU A 8 -9.79 -15.28 3.57
C LEU A 8 -10.05 -16.75 3.91
N ILE A 9 -10.30 -17.06 5.18
CA ILE A 9 -10.64 -18.40 5.66
C ILE A 9 -11.86 -18.92 4.89
N ASN A 10 -12.95 -18.17 4.89
CA ASN A 10 -14.18 -18.56 4.18
C ASN A 10 -13.95 -18.79 2.69
N ASN A 11 -13.15 -17.94 2.02
CA ASN A 11 -12.84 -18.12 0.60
C ASN A 11 -12.04 -19.41 0.37
N MET A 12 -11.03 -19.69 1.19
CA MET A 12 -10.22 -20.90 1.05
C MET A 12 -11.01 -22.18 1.34
N THR A 13 -11.86 -22.18 2.37
CA THR A 13 -12.68 -23.34 2.73
C THR A 13 -13.73 -23.67 1.67
N ASN A 14 -14.25 -22.66 0.95
CA ASN A 14 -15.29 -22.85 -0.06
C ASN A 14 -14.74 -23.02 -1.50
N ASP A 15 -13.43 -22.90 -1.70
CA ASP A 15 -12.81 -23.10 -3.01
C ASP A 15 -12.46 -24.57 -3.24
N VAL A 16 -13.22 -25.24 -4.11
CA VAL A 16 -13.05 -26.66 -4.44
C VAL A 16 -11.68 -27.02 -5.05
N ARG A 17 -10.88 -26.01 -5.42
CA ARG A 17 -9.53 -26.20 -5.98
C ARG A 17 -8.45 -26.29 -4.91
N ILE A 18 -8.77 -25.94 -3.67
CA ILE A 18 -7.83 -25.93 -2.55
C ILE A 18 -8.12 -27.14 -1.67
N ASP A 19 -7.13 -27.99 -1.43
CA ASP A 19 -7.21 -28.98 -0.37
C ASP A 19 -6.98 -28.25 0.97
N TYR A 20 -8.07 -27.78 1.56
CA TYR A 20 -8.01 -26.91 2.73
C TYR A 20 -7.24 -27.56 3.89
N ASP A 21 -7.33 -28.87 4.08
CA ASP A 21 -6.71 -29.56 5.21
C ASP A 21 -5.26 -29.98 4.95
N ASN A 22 -4.90 -30.25 3.69
CA ASN A 22 -3.60 -30.86 3.36
C ASN A 22 -2.62 -29.92 2.64
N ASP A 23 -3.10 -28.91 1.91
CA ASP A 23 -2.21 -27.98 1.21
C ASP A 23 -1.51 -27.05 2.20
N TRP A 24 -0.25 -26.72 1.93
CA TRP A 24 0.42 -25.61 2.62
C TRP A 24 -0.06 -24.28 2.04
N LYS A 25 -0.44 -23.33 2.91
CA LYS A 25 -0.86 -21.99 2.52
C LYS A 25 0.19 -20.96 2.91
N MET A 26 0.68 -20.20 1.93
CA MET A 26 1.50 -19.02 2.19
C MET A 26 0.61 -17.78 2.21
N ILE A 27 0.49 -17.14 3.37
CA ILE A 27 -0.39 -15.99 3.58
C ILE A 27 0.48 -14.77 3.78
N THR A 28 0.41 -13.79 2.88
CA THR A 28 1.11 -12.50 3.07
C THR A 28 0.15 -11.46 3.65
N MET A 29 0.48 -10.92 4.82
CA MET A 29 -0.28 -9.87 5.47
C MET A 29 0.46 -8.54 5.36
N PHE A 30 -0.03 -7.65 4.49
CA PHE A 30 0.46 -6.28 4.35
C PHE A 30 -0.71 -5.31 4.51
N ILE A 31 -0.95 -4.90 5.75
CA ILE A 31 -2.10 -4.08 6.16
C ILE A 31 -1.61 -3.03 7.17
N GLY A 32 -2.27 -1.87 7.21
CA GLY A 32 -1.98 -0.79 8.16
C GLY A 32 -1.74 0.57 7.52
N GLY A 33 -1.70 0.64 6.19
CA GLY A 33 -1.47 1.90 5.48
C GLY A 33 -2.57 2.93 5.71
N ASN A 34 -3.83 2.48 5.69
CA ASN A 34 -4.97 3.36 5.96
C ASN A 34 -4.98 3.82 7.42
N ASP A 35 -4.71 2.91 8.36
CA ASP A 35 -4.63 3.19 9.79
C ASP A 35 -3.55 4.23 10.08
N LEU A 36 -2.35 4.02 9.53
CA LEU A 36 -1.23 4.96 9.65
C LEU A 36 -1.58 6.32 9.04
N CYS A 37 -2.18 6.34 7.83
CA CYS A 37 -2.57 7.56 7.14
C CYS A 37 -3.77 8.29 7.74
N ALA A 38 -4.55 7.64 8.61
CA ALA A 38 -5.69 8.20 9.33
C ALA A 38 -5.37 8.47 10.82
N TYR A 39 -4.15 8.20 11.28
CA TYR A 39 -3.79 8.35 12.69
C TYR A 39 -4.04 9.76 13.25
N CYS A 40 -3.79 10.81 12.46
CA CYS A 40 -4.04 12.18 12.89
C CYS A 40 -5.52 12.55 13.00
N GLU A 41 -6.42 11.68 12.52
CA GLU A 41 -7.87 11.85 12.61
C GLU A 41 -8.41 11.27 13.92
N ASP A 42 -7.92 10.09 14.28
CA ASP A 42 -8.28 9.39 15.51
C ASP A 42 -7.06 8.66 16.10
N PRO A 43 -6.23 9.35 16.89
CA PRO A 43 -5.01 8.78 17.47
C PRO A 43 -5.26 7.62 18.44
N GLU A 44 -6.47 7.54 19.02
CA GLU A 44 -6.83 6.49 19.97
C GLU A 44 -7.17 5.20 19.21
N TYR A 45 -8.06 5.30 18.22
CA TYR A 45 -8.50 4.16 17.41
C TYR A 45 -7.38 3.59 16.53
N TYR A 46 -6.54 4.45 15.96
CA TYR A 46 -5.39 4.05 15.15
C TYR A 46 -4.08 3.99 15.95
N SER A 47 -4.16 3.93 17.28
CA SER A 47 -2.97 3.84 18.13
C SER A 47 -2.14 2.58 17.83
N PRO A 48 -0.82 2.59 18.12
CA PRO A 48 0.02 1.39 17.98
C PRO A 48 -0.52 0.17 18.73
N SER A 49 -1.08 0.35 19.92
CA SER A 49 -1.67 -0.73 20.71
C SER A 49 -2.90 -1.33 20.06
N GLU A 50 -3.80 -0.50 19.51
CA GLU A 50 -4.99 -0.97 18.81
C GLU A 50 -4.60 -1.68 17.50
N TYR A 51 -3.69 -1.10 16.72
CA TYR A 51 -3.15 -1.72 15.51
C TYR A 51 -2.58 -3.12 15.77
N VAL A 52 -1.73 -3.27 16.79
CA VAL A 52 -1.16 -4.58 17.18
C VAL A 52 -2.26 -5.53 17.65
N THR A 53 -3.27 -5.03 18.37
CA THR A 53 -4.41 -5.83 18.82
C THR A 53 -5.19 -6.39 17.62
N TRP A 54 -5.48 -5.58 16.61
CA TRP A 54 -6.20 -6.03 15.40
C TRP A 54 -5.42 -7.04 14.57
N ILE A 55 -4.09 -6.89 14.48
CA ILE A 55 -3.23 -7.86 13.82
C ILE A 55 -3.18 -9.17 14.62
N ARG A 56 -3.00 -9.09 15.94
CA ARG A 56 -3.02 -10.26 16.83
C ARG A 56 -4.31 -11.05 16.67
N GLU A 57 -5.46 -10.40 16.71
CA GLU A 57 -6.75 -11.07 16.54
C GLU A 57 -6.86 -11.79 15.19
N ALA A 58 -6.43 -11.14 14.10
CA ALA A 58 -6.41 -11.80 12.79
C ALA A 58 -5.47 -13.01 12.75
N LEU A 59 -4.27 -12.90 13.33
CA LEU A 59 -3.29 -14.00 13.39
C LEU A 59 -3.76 -15.15 14.29
N ASP A 60 -4.42 -14.85 15.41
CA ASP A 60 -5.01 -15.85 16.31
C ASP A 60 -6.08 -16.67 15.55
N MET A 61 -6.95 -16.00 14.79
CA MET A 61 -7.93 -16.68 13.94
C MET A 61 -7.28 -17.58 12.88
N LEU A 62 -6.20 -17.12 12.24
CA LEU A 62 -5.47 -17.92 11.27
C LEU A 62 -4.82 -19.13 11.93
N GLN A 63 -4.20 -18.96 13.11
CA GLN A 63 -3.59 -20.05 13.86
C GLN A 63 -4.63 -21.11 14.26
N ASP A 64 -5.83 -20.68 14.64
CA ASP A 64 -6.89 -21.57 15.11
C ASP A 64 -7.60 -22.32 13.97
N GLN A 65 -7.77 -21.68 12.81
CA GLN A 65 -8.68 -22.18 11.77
C GLN A 65 -7.99 -22.65 10.49
N VAL A 66 -6.73 -22.25 10.26
CA VAL A 66 -6.01 -22.56 9.01
C VAL A 66 -4.90 -23.58 9.28
N PRO A 67 -5.08 -24.85 8.90
CA PRO A 67 -4.01 -25.84 9.03
C PRO A 67 -2.91 -25.56 8.00
N ARG A 68 -1.67 -25.95 8.34
CA ARG A 68 -0.51 -25.88 7.42
C ARG A 68 -0.33 -24.49 6.81
N ALA A 69 -0.11 -23.48 7.64
CA ALA A 69 0.03 -22.10 7.18
C ALA A 69 1.38 -21.48 7.55
N PHE A 70 1.97 -20.80 6.57
CA PHE A 70 3.12 -19.95 6.73
C PHE A 70 2.67 -18.51 6.51
N VAL A 71 2.64 -17.70 7.56
CA VAL A 71 2.22 -16.31 7.48
C VAL A 71 3.44 -15.41 7.38
N ASN A 72 3.52 -14.68 6.28
CA ASN A 72 4.50 -13.64 6.04
C ASN A 72 3.91 -12.28 6.42
N LEU A 73 4.20 -11.81 7.64
CA LEU A 73 3.74 -10.51 8.15
C LEU A 73 4.69 -9.41 7.67
N VAL A 74 4.13 -8.50 6.89
CA VAL A 74 4.84 -7.38 6.26
C VAL A 74 4.47 -6.11 7.03
N PRO A 75 5.40 -5.50 7.78
CA PRO A 75 5.11 -4.27 8.50
C PRO A 75 4.93 -3.10 7.54
N MET A 76 4.25 -2.04 7.99
CA MET A 76 4.14 -0.82 7.20
C MET A 76 5.50 -0.13 7.09
N MET A 77 5.83 0.28 5.87
CA MET A 77 7.02 1.06 5.53
C MET A 77 6.86 2.54 5.86
N ASP A 78 7.96 3.29 5.91
CA ASP A 78 7.93 4.76 6.06
C ASP A 78 7.23 5.40 4.86
N VAL A 79 6.01 5.91 5.07
CA VAL A 79 5.18 6.57 4.05
C VAL A 79 5.48 8.06 3.92
N THR A 80 6.34 8.64 4.77
CA THR A 80 6.66 10.08 4.70
C THR A 80 7.29 10.54 3.39
N PRO A 81 8.06 9.71 2.64
CA PRO A 81 8.55 10.11 1.32
C PRO A 81 7.43 10.38 0.31
N ILE A 82 6.21 9.85 0.50
CA ILE A 82 5.07 10.14 -0.40
C ILE A 82 4.83 11.66 -0.51
N HIS A 83 5.16 12.43 0.53
CA HIS A 83 5.08 13.89 0.48
C HIS A 83 6.03 14.52 -0.55
N SER A 84 7.21 13.97 -0.84
CA SER A 84 8.08 14.54 -1.88
C SER A 84 7.51 14.31 -3.29
N VAL A 85 6.64 13.30 -3.50
CA VAL A 85 5.83 13.18 -4.74
C VAL A 85 5.09 14.48 -5.04
N PHE A 86 4.59 15.14 -3.99
CA PHE A 86 3.75 16.32 -4.10
C PHE A 86 4.51 17.58 -4.53
N PHE A 87 5.78 17.76 -4.15
CA PHE A 87 6.48 19.04 -4.36
C PHE A 87 7.31 19.13 -5.64
N HIS A 88 7.71 18.02 -6.25
CA HIS A 88 8.51 18.05 -7.49
C HIS A 88 7.74 18.48 -8.73
N VAL A 89 6.41 18.55 -8.62
CA VAL A 89 5.51 19.13 -9.62
C VAL A 89 5.68 20.64 -9.80
N ASN A 90 6.04 21.36 -8.73
CA ASN A 90 6.04 22.83 -8.75
C ASN A 90 7.39 23.47 -9.11
N ASN A 91 8.46 22.68 -9.24
CA ASN A 91 9.83 23.20 -9.34
C ASN A 91 10.59 22.72 -10.57
N THR A 92 9.95 21.99 -11.49
CA THR A 92 10.53 21.70 -12.79
C THR A 92 10.15 22.82 -13.75
N ASN A 93 11.16 23.51 -14.29
CA ASN A 93 11.06 24.31 -15.51
C ASN A 93 10.84 23.37 -16.73
N TYR A 94 9.86 22.47 -16.66
CA TYR A 94 9.47 21.63 -17.78
C TYR A 94 8.57 22.47 -18.67
N THR A 95 9.19 23.08 -19.68
CA THR A 95 8.53 23.86 -20.73
C THR A 95 8.15 22.90 -21.85
N GLU A 96 7.16 22.04 -21.61
CA GLU A 96 6.43 21.38 -22.69
C GLU A 96 4.93 21.73 -22.59
N GLU A 97 4.32 21.83 -23.77
CA GLU A 97 3.09 22.59 -24.09
C GLU A 97 1.86 22.31 -23.20
N PRO A 98 0.91 23.26 -23.09
CA PRO A 98 -0.31 23.10 -22.31
C PRO A 98 -1.26 22.12 -23.01
N THR A 99 -0.98 20.84 -22.88
CA THR A 99 -1.92 19.76 -23.14
C THR A 99 -2.64 19.41 -21.83
N TRP A 100 -3.62 18.53 -21.89
CA TRP A 100 -4.40 17.96 -20.77
C TRP A 100 -3.53 17.35 -19.63
N GLU A 101 -2.21 17.32 -19.80
CA GLU A 101 -1.15 17.02 -18.84
C GLU A 101 -1.01 18.03 -17.69
N GLY A 102 -1.55 19.25 -17.80
CA GLY A 102 -1.60 20.22 -16.68
C GLY A 102 -2.55 19.81 -15.53
N LEU A 103 -3.44 18.83 -15.77
CA LEU A 103 -4.37 18.32 -14.76
C LEU A 103 -3.72 17.28 -13.82
N TYR A 104 -2.81 16.49 -14.36
CA TYR A 104 -2.22 15.34 -13.68
C TYR A 104 -1.53 15.67 -12.35
N PRO A 105 -0.77 16.78 -12.26
CA PRO A 105 -0.06 17.09 -11.05
C PRO A 105 -0.97 17.53 -9.88
N TRP A 106 -2.08 18.24 -10.15
CA TRP A 106 -3.08 18.53 -9.12
C TRP A 106 -3.95 17.33 -8.79
N MET A 107 -4.22 16.45 -9.76
CA MET A 107 -4.95 15.20 -9.50
C MET A 107 -4.16 14.31 -8.54
N CYS A 108 -2.86 14.15 -8.76
CA CYS A 108 -1.97 13.48 -7.81
C CYS A 108 -2.01 14.15 -6.43
N HIS A 109 -1.99 15.49 -6.39
CA HIS A 109 -2.11 16.23 -5.13
C HIS A 109 -3.43 15.95 -4.38
N LEU A 110 -4.58 15.97 -5.05
CA LEU A 110 -5.89 15.72 -4.43
C LEU A 110 -6.07 14.26 -4.01
N ILE A 111 -5.58 13.32 -4.82
CA ILE A 111 -5.58 11.89 -4.50
C ILE A 111 -4.78 11.67 -3.21
N HIS A 112 -3.55 12.18 -3.12
CA HIS A 112 -2.72 11.98 -1.94
C HIS A 112 -3.23 12.75 -0.69
N LEU A 113 -3.82 13.94 -0.87
CA LEU A 113 -4.56 14.64 0.19
C LEU A 113 -5.73 13.81 0.70
N GLY A 114 -6.46 13.14 -0.18
CA GLY A 114 -7.59 12.27 0.18
C GLY A 114 -7.17 10.99 0.88
N PHE A 115 -6.00 10.42 0.54
CA PHE A 115 -5.56 9.12 1.06
C PHE A 115 -4.65 9.21 2.29
N CYS A 116 -3.79 10.23 2.41
CA CYS A 116 -2.83 10.33 3.51
C CYS A 116 -2.58 11.78 3.94
N ARG A 117 -3.61 12.44 4.47
CA ARG A 117 -3.53 13.87 4.84
C ARG A 117 -2.55 14.16 5.98
N CYS A 118 -2.25 13.18 6.82
CA CYS A 118 -1.40 13.37 8.00
C CYS A 118 0.05 13.73 7.65
N ILE A 119 0.52 13.47 6.42
CA ILE A 119 1.90 13.75 6.01
C ILE A 119 2.07 15.10 5.28
N MET A 120 1.04 15.95 5.22
CA MET A 120 1.06 17.19 4.42
C MET A 120 1.96 18.30 4.95
N ASN A 121 2.37 18.22 6.22
CA ASN A 121 3.32 19.17 6.82
C ASN A 121 4.45 18.42 7.54
N GLU A 122 5.50 19.14 7.92
CA GLU A 122 6.67 18.55 8.59
C GLU A 122 6.32 17.87 9.91
N THR A 123 5.53 18.51 10.77
CA THR A 123 5.12 17.96 12.07
C THR A 123 4.36 16.65 11.90
N GLY A 124 3.44 16.60 10.92
CA GLY A 124 2.66 15.43 10.57
C GLY A 124 3.52 14.29 10.05
N ARG A 125 4.50 14.57 9.18
CA ARG A 125 5.49 13.56 8.74
C ARG A 125 6.27 12.97 9.89
N LEU A 126 6.79 13.80 10.79
CA LEU A 126 7.53 13.33 11.96
C LEU A 126 6.66 12.47 12.89
N MET A 127 5.39 12.84 13.05
CA MET A 127 4.43 12.07 13.83
C MET A 127 4.13 10.71 13.17
N ILE A 128 3.80 10.69 11.88
CA ILE A 128 3.54 9.44 11.15
C ILE A 128 4.75 8.51 11.15
N LYS A 129 5.96 9.06 10.99
CA LYS A 129 7.20 8.27 11.08
C LYS A 129 7.37 7.60 12.45
N ARG A 130 7.06 8.30 13.54
CA ARG A 130 7.11 7.73 14.90
C ARG A 130 6.07 6.63 15.08
N VAL A 131 4.82 6.88 14.67
CA VAL A 131 3.73 5.90 14.77
C VAL A 131 4.05 4.64 13.96
N GLN A 132 4.61 4.79 12.76
CA GLN A 132 5.07 3.66 11.95
C GLN A 132 6.15 2.82 12.66
N GLN A 133 7.09 3.47 13.34
CA GLN A 133 8.10 2.78 14.13
C GLN A 133 7.47 2.04 15.32
N ASP A 134 6.53 2.68 16.03
CA ASP A 134 5.83 2.07 17.15
C ASP A 134 4.98 0.87 16.71
N TYR A 135 4.32 0.96 15.55
CA TYR A 135 3.65 -0.18 14.90
C TYR A 135 4.61 -1.34 14.68
N PHE A 136 5.79 -1.07 14.11
CA PHE A 136 6.79 -2.11 13.89
C PHE A 136 7.25 -2.76 15.20
N TYR A 137 7.61 -1.97 16.21
CA TYR A 137 8.11 -2.51 17.47
C TYR A 137 7.05 -3.35 18.19
N GLY A 138 5.80 -2.90 18.18
CA GLY A 138 4.70 -3.67 18.77
C GLY A 138 4.43 -4.98 18.02
N LEU A 139 4.53 -5.00 16.69
CA LEU A 139 4.47 -6.25 15.93
C LEU A 139 5.67 -7.15 16.21
N ASN A 140 6.87 -6.59 16.30
CA ASN A 140 8.07 -7.35 16.60
C ASN A 140 7.97 -8.01 17.98
N GLU A 141 7.52 -7.27 19.00
CA GLU A 141 7.26 -7.83 20.33
C GLU A 141 6.21 -8.95 20.29
N LEU A 142 5.12 -8.76 19.55
CA LEU A 142 4.07 -9.77 19.39
C LEU A 142 4.60 -11.07 18.75
N ILE A 143 5.42 -10.98 17.71
CA ILE A 143 5.94 -12.16 17.00
C ILE A 143 7.06 -12.84 17.81
N GLU A 144 8.02 -12.06 18.32
CA GLU A 144 9.12 -12.58 19.15
C GLU A 144 8.65 -13.16 20.49
N SER A 145 7.41 -12.92 20.90
CA SER A 145 6.81 -13.54 22.07
C SER A 145 6.66 -15.07 21.94
N GLY A 146 6.84 -15.63 20.73
CA GLY A 146 6.68 -17.06 20.43
C GLY A 146 5.22 -17.53 20.42
N ARG A 147 4.23 -16.60 20.43
CA ARG A 147 2.79 -16.93 20.46
C ARG A 147 2.36 -17.81 19.28
N TYR A 148 3.05 -17.69 18.14
CA TYR A 148 2.71 -18.36 16.90
C TYR A 148 3.63 -19.55 16.56
N ASP A 149 4.57 -19.90 17.45
CA ASP A 149 5.53 -21.00 17.25
C ASP A 149 5.23 -22.21 18.15
N ILE A 150 3.95 -22.43 18.46
CA ILE A 150 3.48 -23.51 19.34
C ILE A 150 2.95 -24.74 18.58
N LYS A 151 2.85 -24.68 17.26
CA LYS A 151 2.40 -25.77 16.38
C LYS A 151 3.46 -26.06 15.33
N ASP A 152 3.56 -27.31 14.90
CA ASP A 152 4.51 -27.72 13.84
C ASP A 152 4.03 -27.34 12.42
N ASP A 153 2.74 -27.02 12.28
CA ASP A 153 2.08 -26.74 11.00
C ASP A 153 1.59 -25.29 10.88
N PHE A 154 2.03 -24.40 11.77
CA PHE A 154 1.71 -22.98 11.70
C PHE A 154 2.88 -22.14 12.20
N THR A 155 3.22 -21.06 11.48
CA THR A 155 4.17 -20.06 11.98
C THR A 155 3.90 -18.69 11.34
N VAL A 156 4.33 -17.63 12.03
CA VAL A 156 4.27 -16.25 11.55
C VAL A 156 5.67 -15.67 11.58
N ILE A 157 6.14 -15.19 10.44
CA ILE A 157 7.40 -14.44 10.37
C ILE A 157 7.13 -12.96 10.15
N LEU A 158 7.86 -12.09 10.83
CA LEU A 158 7.87 -10.66 10.55
C LEU A 158 8.97 -10.36 9.53
N GLN A 159 8.70 -9.53 8.52
CA GLN A 159 9.72 -9.04 7.59
C GLN A 159 10.43 -7.79 8.14
N PRO A 160 11.65 -7.88 8.67
CA PRO A 160 12.31 -6.75 9.32
C PRO A 160 12.74 -5.66 8.32
N HIS A 161 13.03 -6.04 7.07
CA HIS A 161 13.61 -5.16 6.05
C HIS A 161 12.75 -3.93 5.75
N LEU A 162 11.43 -4.03 5.92
CA LEU A 162 10.52 -2.95 5.56
C LEU A 162 10.37 -1.87 6.65
N LYS A 163 10.94 -2.08 7.84
CA LYS A 163 10.98 -1.06 8.90
C LYS A 163 11.79 0.16 8.46
N ASP A 164 13.00 -0.10 7.97
CA ASP A 164 13.99 0.92 7.60
C ASP A 164 13.96 1.21 6.10
N GLN A 165 13.24 0.39 5.32
CA GLN A 165 13.00 0.65 3.91
C GLN A 165 12.09 1.88 3.78
N GLN A 166 12.70 2.99 3.41
CA GLN A 166 11.97 4.09 2.80
C GLN A 166 11.37 3.58 1.49
N MET A 167 10.18 4.07 1.13
CA MET A 167 9.74 3.94 -0.26
C MET A 167 10.86 4.53 -1.14
N LEU A 168 11.64 3.66 -1.78
CA LEU A 168 12.59 4.03 -2.82
C LEU A 168 11.73 4.44 -4.00
N VAL A 169 11.38 5.71 -4.05
CA VAL A 169 10.60 6.24 -5.16
C VAL A 169 11.51 6.78 -6.24
N ASP A 170 12.44 5.91 -6.65
CA ASP A 170 13.11 6.04 -7.93
C ASP A 170 12.17 5.49 -9.00
N LEU A 171 11.20 6.33 -9.40
CA LEU A 171 10.32 6.05 -10.54
C LEU A 171 10.96 6.58 -11.82
N THR A 172 12.21 6.18 -12.06
CA THR A 172 12.81 6.25 -13.39
C THR A 172 11.99 5.42 -14.39
N PRO A 173 11.85 5.89 -15.64
CA PRO A 173 11.18 5.13 -16.69
C PRO A 173 11.70 3.70 -16.78
N VAL A 174 10.83 2.78 -17.20
CA VAL A 174 11.21 1.37 -17.39
C VAL A 174 12.43 1.28 -18.32
N GLY A 175 13.47 0.57 -17.88
CA GLY A 175 14.74 0.43 -18.60
C GLY A 175 15.80 1.49 -18.27
N GLN A 176 15.48 2.49 -17.44
CA GLN A 176 16.41 3.54 -17.01
C GLN A 176 16.67 3.53 -15.50
N LYS A 177 16.24 2.48 -14.80
CA LYS A 177 16.50 2.32 -13.36
C LYS A 177 18.01 2.22 -13.10
N PRO A 178 18.59 3.09 -12.25
CA PRO A 178 19.98 2.95 -11.88
C PRO A 178 20.19 1.64 -11.14
N TYR A 179 21.31 0.97 -11.43
CA TYR A 179 21.68 -0.30 -10.78
C TYR A 179 22.03 -0.13 -9.29
N SER A 180 22.27 1.10 -8.85
CA SER A 180 22.55 1.45 -7.46
C SER A 180 21.60 2.56 -7.01
N ALA A 181 20.82 2.31 -5.97
CA ALA A 181 20.12 3.36 -5.25
C ALA A 181 21.14 4.12 -4.39
N ASP A 182 21.34 5.41 -4.65
CA ASP A 182 22.07 6.30 -3.73
C ASP A 182 21.08 6.73 -2.63
N PRO A 183 21.23 6.26 -1.38
CA PRO A 183 20.30 6.58 -0.29
C PRO A 183 20.26 8.06 0.08
N ASP A 184 21.27 8.85 -0.32
CA ASP A 184 21.34 10.30 -0.07
C ASP A 184 20.73 11.13 -1.22
N GLN A 185 20.44 10.51 -2.38
CA GLN A 185 19.64 11.13 -3.43
C GLN A 185 18.19 10.72 -3.26
N THR A 186 17.34 11.70 -2.96
CA THR A 186 15.90 11.54 -3.17
C THR A 186 15.62 11.88 -4.63
N PRO A 187 15.45 10.89 -5.53
CA PRO A 187 15.09 11.17 -6.91
C PRO A 187 13.77 11.94 -6.93
N GLY A 188 13.76 13.05 -7.66
CA GLY A 188 12.55 13.83 -7.87
C GLY A 188 11.51 12.99 -8.58
N TYR A 189 10.27 13.08 -8.13
CA TYR A 189 9.16 12.32 -8.69
C TYR A 189 8.73 12.94 -10.01
N ILE A 190 8.79 12.16 -11.09
CA ILE A 190 8.28 12.57 -12.40
C ILE A 190 6.91 11.95 -12.55
N CYS A 191 5.83 12.72 -12.48
CA CYS A 191 4.47 12.21 -12.68
C CYS A 191 4.35 11.44 -14.01
N PRO A 192 3.60 10.33 -14.06
CA PRO A 192 3.51 9.53 -15.26
C PRO A 192 2.69 10.29 -16.31
N THR A 193 3.12 10.24 -17.56
CA THR A 193 2.37 10.73 -18.72
C THR A 193 1.89 9.55 -19.57
N GLU A 194 1.01 9.77 -20.55
CA GLU A 194 0.67 8.71 -21.52
C GLU A 194 1.92 8.17 -22.25
N LYS A 195 2.94 9.03 -22.45
CA LYS A 195 4.20 8.66 -23.10
C LYS A 195 5.16 7.91 -22.17
N ASN A 196 5.11 8.15 -20.87
CA ASN A 196 5.98 7.55 -19.86
C ASN A 196 5.18 7.09 -18.63
N PRO A 197 4.36 6.04 -18.74
CA PRO A 197 3.65 5.49 -17.59
C PRO A 197 4.62 4.74 -16.66
N TYR A 198 4.36 4.77 -15.35
CA TYR A 198 5.15 3.96 -14.40
C TYR A 198 4.96 2.45 -14.61
N LEU A 199 3.80 2.06 -15.13
CA LEU A 199 3.43 0.69 -15.44
C LEU A 199 2.99 0.62 -16.89
N PHE A 200 3.77 -0.09 -17.70
CA PHE A 200 3.42 -0.42 -19.07
C PHE A 200 2.47 -1.64 -19.07
N THR A 201 1.23 -1.43 -19.48
CA THR A 201 0.21 -2.45 -19.75
C THR A 201 -0.14 -2.47 -21.24
N TYR A 202 -0.89 -3.47 -21.70
CA TYR A 202 -1.33 -3.53 -23.10
C TYR A 202 -2.21 -2.34 -23.53
N ASP A 203 -2.85 -1.67 -22.57
CA ASP A 203 -3.80 -0.59 -22.85
C ASP A 203 -3.13 0.78 -22.97
N ASN A 204 -2.05 1.02 -22.23
CA ASN A 204 -1.32 2.29 -22.19
C ASN A 204 0.08 2.20 -22.84
N SER A 205 0.49 1.01 -23.30
CA SER A 205 1.69 0.80 -24.11
C SER A 205 1.22 0.51 -25.51
N ALA A 206 1.39 1.46 -26.44
CA ALA A 206 1.09 1.22 -27.84
C ALA A 206 2.01 0.10 -28.38
N VAL A 207 1.55 -1.15 -28.30
CA VAL A 207 2.13 -2.25 -29.08
C VAL A 207 1.64 -2.03 -30.50
N SER A 208 2.57 -1.83 -31.43
CA SER A 208 2.25 -1.68 -32.84
C SER A 208 1.41 -2.88 -33.31
N GLY A 209 0.11 -2.68 -33.54
CA GLY A 209 -0.78 -3.70 -34.11
C GLY A 209 -2.03 -4.08 -33.31
N SER A 210 -2.33 -3.52 -32.13
CA SER A 210 -3.63 -3.74 -31.48
C SER A 210 -4.65 -2.66 -31.86
N GLU A 211 -5.82 -3.07 -32.37
CA GLU A 211 -6.94 -2.16 -32.60
C GLU A 211 -7.48 -1.66 -31.25
N ARG A 212 -7.50 -0.33 -31.09
CA ARG A 212 -8.12 0.33 -29.93
C ARG A 212 -9.63 0.14 -29.98
N HIS A 213 -10.19 -0.72 -29.14
CA HIS A 213 -11.59 -0.60 -28.75
C HIS A 213 -11.72 0.57 -27.78
N SER A 214 -12.14 1.73 -28.28
CA SER A 214 -12.44 2.90 -27.45
C SER A 214 -13.65 2.59 -26.56
N PHE A 215 -13.41 2.22 -25.31
CA PHE A 215 -14.44 2.27 -24.28
C PHE A 215 -14.58 3.73 -23.83
N SER A 216 -15.73 4.34 -24.07
CA SER A 216 -15.99 5.74 -23.73
C SER A 216 -16.13 5.89 -22.21
N TRP A 217 -15.04 6.30 -21.56
CA TRP A 217 -14.97 6.55 -20.11
C TRP A 217 -15.78 7.77 -19.64
N THR A 218 -16.33 8.56 -20.56
CA THR A 218 -17.02 9.82 -20.25
C THR A 218 -18.42 9.63 -19.65
N LEU A 219 -19.04 8.44 -19.76
CA LEU A 219 -20.37 8.17 -19.19
C LEU A 219 -20.32 7.45 -17.84
N PHE A 220 -19.33 6.58 -17.62
CA PHE A 220 -19.21 5.79 -16.38
C PHE A 220 -18.70 6.59 -15.17
N THR A 221 -17.89 7.62 -15.42
CA THR A 221 -17.30 8.49 -14.38
C THR A 221 -18.34 9.39 -13.69
N TRP A 222 -19.37 9.86 -14.41
CA TRP A 222 -20.44 10.66 -13.82
C TRP A 222 -21.42 9.85 -12.97
N ILE A 223 -21.67 8.58 -13.35
CA ILE A 223 -22.58 7.70 -12.60
C ILE A 223 -21.97 7.32 -11.23
N LEU A 224 -20.67 7.04 -11.18
CA LEU A 224 -19.98 6.77 -9.91
C LEU A 224 -19.94 7.98 -8.98
N PHE A 225 -19.71 9.20 -9.51
CA PHE A 225 -19.73 10.42 -8.69
C PHE A 225 -21.12 10.73 -8.11
N LEU A 226 -22.21 10.42 -8.82
CA LEU A 226 -23.58 10.62 -8.31
C LEU A 226 -23.98 9.59 -7.25
N VAL A 227 -23.49 8.35 -7.34
CA VAL A 227 -23.83 7.29 -6.37
C VAL A 227 -23.15 7.53 -5.02
N THR A 228 -21.91 8.04 -4.99
CA THR A 228 -21.20 8.31 -3.73
C THR A 228 -21.74 9.52 -2.95
N ILE A 229 -22.45 10.44 -3.61
CA ILE A 229 -23.06 11.61 -2.95
C ILE A 229 -24.39 11.24 -2.25
N TYR A 230 -25.07 10.17 -2.68
CA TYR A 230 -26.39 9.80 -2.17
C TYR A 230 -26.42 8.76 -1.04
N SER A 231 -25.29 8.12 -0.71
CA SER A 231 -25.21 7.16 0.39
C SER A 231 -24.24 7.65 1.47
N SER A 232 -24.73 8.55 2.31
CA SER A 232 -24.23 8.82 3.67
C SER A 232 -25.19 8.18 4.68
#